data_AF-A0A0U2WNR2-F1
#
_entry.id   AF-A0A0U2WNR2-F1
#
_cell.length_a   1.000
_cell.length_b   1.000
_cell.length_c   1.000
_cell.angle_alpha   90.00
_cell.angle_beta   90.00
_cell.angle_gamma   90.00
#
_symmetry.space_group_name_H-M   'P 1'
#
loop_
_entity.id
_entity.type
_entity.pdbx_description
1 polymer ?
#
loop_
_entity_poly.entity_id
_entity_poly.type
_entity_poly.pdbx_seq_one_letter_code
_entity_poly.pdbx_strand_id
1 'polypeptide(L)'
;MGSPSHDFEEGRIGYLIGSLIGTAIAVGIAWGFVYEYALKVLLSEWPVRGAVLGSFDVGNVAWWRSLISVAFDLLILVIAIVGTLWVLVNFLKEVRMAGKWRLYYEIEEAKRDVWIPRLSKWQRIQHLWMIITFTVCAVTGFAANAGIGDKVALIVTHVYSGIAMGILAILHFTYYTTQALILKARGENLKERFPILEFYSVKFLKNVVSVLMGKKPEPYGKYDPEQLFEYWGIYWGMLVLGIPGFIILLWGPHVLGGILWTMHVKEAVLAVTFILMVHIAYTHFRPSIFPLDLTFLTGRMPRKRALEEHPRWLREISEEA
;
A
#
# COMPACT_ATOMS: atom_id res chain seq x y z
N MET A 1 16.69 -26.67 31.98
CA MET A 1 16.25 -25.68 30.98
C MET A 1 17.51 -25.02 30.43
N GLY A 2 18.02 -25.50 29.30
CA GLY A 2 19.21 -24.93 28.66
C GLY A 2 18.89 -23.55 28.10
N SER A 3 19.81 -22.59 28.23
CA SER A 3 19.60 -21.23 27.74
C SER A 3 19.46 -21.24 26.21
N PRO A 4 18.38 -20.70 25.64
CA PRO A 4 18.24 -20.57 24.19
C PRO A 4 19.01 -19.32 23.72
N SER A 5 20.31 -19.22 24.04
CA SER A 5 20.99 -17.92 24.01
C SER A 5 21.89 -17.66 22.79
N HIS A 6 22.58 -18.65 22.21
CA HIS A 6 23.53 -18.37 21.12
C HIS A 6 22.90 -18.46 19.72
N ASP A 7 22.27 -19.60 19.37
CA ASP A 7 21.65 -19.80 18.05
C ASP A 7 20.49 -18.82 17.77
N PHE A 8 19.76 -18.43 18.83
CA PHE A 8 18.72 -17.42 18.74
C PHE A 8 19.28 -16.03 18.49
N GLU A 9 20.45 -15.67 19.05
CA GLU A 9 21.07 -14.37 18.81
C GLU A 9 21.70 -14.28 17.42
N GLU A 10 22.36 -15.33 16.95
CA GLU A 10 22.94 -15.40 15.61
C GLU A 10 21.87 -15.30 14.51
N GLY A 11 20.76 -16.05 14.65
CA GLY A 11 19.63 -15.97 13.72
C GLY A 11 19.03 -14.55 13.66
N ARG A 12 18.90 -13.88 14.80
CA ARG A 12 18.36 -12.51 14.88
C ARG A 12 19.21 -11.49 14.14
N ILE A 13 20.55 -11.58 14.23
CA ILE A 13 21.45 -10.68 13.50
C ILE A 13 21.26 -10.86 11.98
N GLY A 14 21.15 -12.11 11.51
CA GLY A 14 20.87 -12.40 10.09
C GLY A 14 19.57 -11.77 9.60
N TYR A 15 18.47 -11.93 10.34
CA TYR A 15 17.19 -11.28 10.00
C TYR A 15 17.27 -9.76 10.04
N LEU A 16 17.99 -9.18 11.00
CA LEU A 16 18.15 -7.74 11.10
C LEU A 16 18.93 -7.16 9.91
N ILE A 17 20.05 -7.79 9.53
CA ILE A 17 20.86 -7.37 8.38
C ILE A 17 20.04 -7.52 7.09
N GLY A 18 19.36 -8.65 6.92
CA GLY A 18 18.49 -8.87 5.76
C GLY A 18 17.37 -7.83 5.66
N SER A 19 16.70 -7.55 6.78
CA SER A 19 15.69 -6.50 6.90
C SER A 19 16.25 -5.12 6.55
N LEU A 20 17.41 -4.75 7.10
CA LEU A 20 18.08 -3.48 6.79
C LEU A 20 18.38 -3.34 5.29
N ILE A 21 18.95 -4.37 4.68
CA ILE A 21 19.29 -4.38 3.24
C ILE A 21 18.01 -4.28 2.41
N GLY A 22 17.01 -5.10 2.70
CA GLY A 22 15.73 -5.10 1.96
C GLY A 22 15.02 -3.76 2.05
N THR A 23 14.92 -3.18 3.25
CA THR A 23 14.36 -1.85 3.48
C THR A 23 15.16 -0.78 2.75
N ALA A 24 16.50 -0.79 2.84
CA ALA A 24 17.35 0.20 2.18
C ALA A 24 17.22 0.17 0.65
N ILE A 25 17.13 -1.04 0.05
CA ILE A 25 16.90 -1.20 -1.39
C ILE A 25 15.52 -0.65 -1.77
N ALA A 26 14.46 -1.06 -1.07
CA ALA A 26 13.09 -0.62 -1.40
C ALA A 26 12.93 0.90 -1.29
N VAL A 27 13.40 1.48 -0.17
CA VAL A 27 13.40 2.93 0.07
C VAL A 27 14.27 3.67 -0.94
N GLY A 28 15.46 3.14 -1.26
CA GLY A 28 16.39 3.73 -2.23
C GLY A 28 15.83 3.76 -3.65
N ILE A 29 15.23 2.66 -4.12
CA ILE A 29 14.55 2.62 -5.42
C ILE A 29 13.38 3.61 -5.44
N ALA A 30 12.57 3.65 -4.37
CA ALA A 30 11.46 4.60 -4.27
C ALA A 30 11.94 6.06 -4.37
N TRP A 31 13.02 6.43 -3.68
CA TRP A 31 13.62 7.77 -3.80
C TRP A 31 14.21 8.04 -5.19
N GLY A 32 14.75 7.04 -5.88
CA GLY A 32 15.16 7.15 -7.27
C GLY A 32 13.99 7.53 -8.18
N PHE A 33 12.83 6.88 -8.00
CA PHE A 33 11.58 7.22 -8.70
C PHE A 33 11.10 8.65 -8.37
N VAL A 34 11.09 9.01 -7.09
CA VAL A 34 10.70 10.36 -6.62
C VAL A 34 11.61 11.42 -7.23
N TYR A 35 12.92 11.18 -7.24
CA TYR A 35 13.89 12.09 -7.84
C TYR A 35 13.61 12.29 -9.34
N GLU A 36 13.54 11.20 -10.11
CA GLU A 36 13.45 11.28 -11.56
C GLU A 36 12.11 11.84 -12.04
N TYR A 37 11.00 11.43 -11.43
CA TYR A 37 9.66 11.73 -11.93
C TYR A 37 8.89 12.85 -11.20
N ALA A 38 9.35 13.26 -10.02
CA ALA A 38 8.74 14.34 -9.26
C ALA A 38 9.71 15.50 -8.99
N LEU A 39 10.80 15.28 -8.23
CA LEU A 39 11.68 16.38 -7.79
C LEU A 39 12.38 17.08 -8.97
N LYS A 40 13.03 16.29 -9.83
CA LYS A 40 13.74 16.82 -11.01
C LYS A 40 12.78 17.54 -11.94
N VAL A 41 11.63 16.92 -12.22
CA VAL A 41 10.56 17.48 -13.07
C VAL A 41 10.02 18.80 -12.51
N LEU A 42 9.73 18.84 -11.21
CA LEU A 42 9.26 20.04 -10.53
C LEU A 42 10.26 21.19 -10.68
N LEU A 43 11.54 20.94 -10.40
CA LEU A 43 12.59 21.96 -10.48
C LEU A 43 12.85 22.41 -11.92
N SER A 44 12.92 21.48 -12.88
CA SER A 44 13.22 21.80 -14.28
C SER A 44 12.08 22.54 -14.98
N GLU A 45 10.83 22.19 -14.67
CA GLU A 45 9.65 22.79 -15.30
C GLU A 45 9.08 23.98 -14.52
N TRP A 46 9.59 24.29 -13.32
CA TRP A 46 9.10 25.38 -12.49
C TRP A 46 9.04 26.74 -13.20
N PRO A 47 10.04 27.18 -13.99
CA PRO A 47 9.97 28.49 -14.66
C PRO A 47 8.75 28.63 -15.57
N VAL A 48 8.37 27.54 -16.26
CA VAL A 48 7.22 27.52 -17.17
C VAL A 48 5.92 27.35 -16.40
N ARG A 49 5.83 26.31 -15.55
CA ARG A 49 4.62 26.01 -14.79
C ARG A 49 4.28 27.12 -13.80
N GLY A 50 5.28 27.70 -13.16
CA GLY A 50 5.13 28.83 -12.24
C GLY A 50 4.61 30.08 -12.93
N ALA A 51 5.11 30.40 -14.13
CA ALA A 51 4.58 31.50 -14.93
C ALA A 51 3.12 31.26 -15.35
N VAL A 52 2.79 30.04 -15.79
CA VAL A 52 1.42 29.65 -16.13
C VAL A 52 0.50 29.75 -14.91
N LEU A 53 0.92 29.24 -13.74
CA LEU A 53 0.11 29.30 -12.53
C LEU A 53 -0.09 30.74 -12.02
N GLY A 54 0.95 31.57 -12.15
CA GLY A 54 0.93 32.98 -11.76
C GLY A 54 -0.03 33.85 -12.58
N SER A 55 -0.43 33.42 -13.79
CA SER A 55 -1.45 34.13 -14.56
C SER A 55 -2.86 34.00 -13.97
N PHE A 56 -3.07 32.99 -13.12
CA PHE A 56 -4.37 32.66 -12.51
C PHE A 56 -5.52 32.50 -13.52
N ASP A 57 -5.21 32.01 -14.72
CA ASP A 57 -6.18 31.81 -15.79
C ASP A 57 -6.91 30.47 -15.63
N VAL A 58 -7.93 30.44 -14.77
CA VAL A 58 -8.75 29.24 -14.51
C VAL A 58 -9.57 28.78 -15.73
N GLY A 59 -9.68 29.60 -16.79
CA GLY A 59 -10.29 29.21 -18.07
C GLY A 59 -9.35 28.40 -18.96
N ASN A 60 -8.05 28.39 -18.65
CA ASN A 60 -7.02 27.78 -19.48
C ASN A 60 -6.69 26.34 -19.04
N VAL A 61 -6.76 25.41 -19.98
CA VAL A 61 -6.43 24.00 -19.75
C VAL A 61 -4.98 23.81 -19.31
N ALA A 62 -4.06 24.63 -19.81
CA ALA A 62 -2.65 24.58 -19.40
C ALA A 62 -2.46 24.99 -17.93
N TRP A 63 -3.32 25.88 -17.40
CA TRP A 63 -3.31 26.25 -15.99
C TRP A 63 -3.68 25.05 -15.12
N TRP A 64 -4.79 24.38 -15.41
CA TRP A 64 -5.22 23.17 -14.70
C TRP A 64 -4.22 22.03 -14.78
N ARG A 65 -3.67 21.77 -15.97
CA ARG A 65 -2.64 20.75 -16.15
C ARG A 65 -1.39 21.04 -15.33
N SER A 66 -0.95 22.30 -15.28
CA SER A 66 0.19 22.73 -14.47
C SER A 66 -0.09 22.61 -12.98
N LEU A 67 -1.30 23.00 -12.55
CA LEU A 67 -1.73 22.91 -11.15
C LEU A 67 -1.71 21.46 -10.69
N ILE A 68 -2.34 20.56 -11.44
CA ILE A 68 -2.40 19.14 -11.14
C ILE A 68 -0.99 18.56 -11.09
N SER A 69 -0.16 18.82 -12.10
CA SER A 69 1.20 18.28 -12.16
C SER A 69 2.04 18.71 -10.94
N VAL A 70 2.02 20.01 -10.59
CA VAL A 70 2.75 20.54 -9.42
C VAL A 70 2.17 20.00 -8.12
N ALA A 71 0.84 19.93 -7.97
CA ALA A 71 0.21 19.40 -6.78
C ALA A 71 0.60 17.93 -6.54
N PHE A 72 0.65 17.12 -7.60
CA PHE A 72 1.13 15.76 -7.54
C PHE A 72 2.62 15.66 -7.20
N ASP A 73 3.46 16.50 -7.81
CA ASP A 73 4.90 16.51 -7.52
C ASP A 73 5.16 16.79 -6.03
N LEU A 74 4.45 17.77 -5.46
CA LEU A 74 4.50 18.08 -4.04
C LEU A 74 3.93 16.95 -3.17
N LEU A 75 2.81 16.34 -3.58
CA LEU A 75 2.21 15.22 -2.86
C LEU A 75 3.17 14.01 -2.82
N ILE A 76 3.80 13.67 -3.94
CA ILE A 76 4.79 12.59 -4.02
C ILE A 76 5.96 12.86 -3.08
N LEU A 77 6.47 14.10 -3.04
CA LEU A 77 7.55 14.49 -2.12
C LEU A 77 7.12 14.34 -0.65
N VAL A 78 5.93 14.83 -0.30
CA VAL A 78 5.40 14.72 1.07
C VAL A 78 5.25 13.25 1.46
N ILE A 79 4.65 12.43 0.60
CA ILE A 79 4.47 10.99 0.86
C ILE A 79 5.80 10.26 0.96
N ALA A 80 6.78 10.59 0.13
CA ALA A 80 8.12 10.00 0.20
C ALA A 80 8.82 10.34 1.51
N ILE A 81 8.76 11.60 1.96
CA ILE A 81 9.37 12.06 3.23
C ILE A 81 8.68 11.39 4.41
N VAL A 82 7.35 11.51 4.50
CA VAL A 82 6.57 10.95 5.60
C VAL A 82 6.68 9.43 5.63
N GLY A 83 6.60 8.77 4.47
CA GLY A 83 6.78 7.32 4.33
C GLY A 83 8.17 6.86 4.76
N THR A 84 9.23 7.59 4.40
CA THR A 84 10.60 7.27 4.86
C THR A 84 10.70 7.39 6.37
N LEU A 85 10.22 8.49 6.96
CA LEU A 85 10.23 8.68 8.41
C LEU A 85 9.44 7.57 9.12
N TRP A 86 8.27 7.21 8.57
CA TRP A 86 7.44 6.13 9.09
C TRP A 86 8.18 4.79 9.11
N VAL A 87 8.80 4.42 7.99
CA VAL A 87 9.56 3.18 7.86
C VAL A 87 10.72 3.16 8.84
N LEU A 88 11.51 4.25 8.92
CA LEU A 88 12.66 4.33 9.80
C LEU A 88 12.28 4.25 11.28
N VAL A 89 11.24 4.98 11.71
CA VAL A 89 10.77 4.97 13.10
C VAL A 89 10.30 3.57 13.49
N ASN A 90 9.50 2.91 12.65
CA ASN A 90 9.02 1.57 12.95
C ASN A 90 10.12 0.51 12.85
N PHE A 91 11.05 0.65 11.90
CA PHE A 91 12.25 -0.19 11.84
C PHE A 91 13.00 -0.13 13.17
N LEU A 92 13.32 1.07 13.67
CA LEU A 92 14.04 1.27 14.93
C LEU A 92 13.30 0.67 16.14
N LYS A 93 11.97 0.80 16.20
CA LYS A 93 11.14 0.17 17.24
C LYS A 93 11.23 -1.36 17.20
N GLU A 94 11.38 -1.94 16.02
CA GLU A 94 11.38 -3.38 15.81
C GLU A 94 12.77 -4.02 15.75
N VAL A 95 13.87 -3.25 15.73
CA VAL A 95 15.25 -3.79 15.68
C VAL A 95 15.47 -4.89 16.73
N ARG A 96 15.00 -4.66 17.96
CA ARG A 96 15.14 -5.65 19.06
C ARG A 96 14.27 -6.89 18.88
N MET A 97 13.33 -6.87 17.95
CA MET A 97 12.43 -7.98 17.65
C MET A 97 12.77 -8.65 16.32
N ALA A 98 13.94 -8.37 15.74
CA ALA A 98 14.38 -8.95 14.47
C ALA A 98 14.16 -10.47 14.43
N GLY A 99 13.51 -10.98 13.39
CA GLY A 99 13.24 -12.40 13.20
C GLY A 99 12.25 -13.04 14.18
N LYS A 100 11.68 -12.27 15.12
CA LYS A 100 10.83 -12.80 16.22
C LYS A 100 9.79 -13.80 15.74
N TRP A 101 8.98 -13.41 14.75
CA TRP A 101 7.90 -14.27 14.28
C TRP A 101 8.41 -15.42 13.42
N ARG A 102 9.51 -15.20 12.70
CA ARG A 102 10.09 -16.25 11.86
C ARG A 102 10.67 -17.38 12.71
N LEU A 103 11.47 -17.02 13.70
CA LEU A 103 12.00 -17.95 14.69
C LEU A 103 10.88 -18.62 15.50
N TYR A 104 9.82 -17.87 15.83
CA TYR A 104 8.66 -18.45 16.48
C TYR A 104 8.02 -19.56 15.63
N TYR A 105 7.81 -19.37 14.32
CA TYR A 105 7.18 -20.39 13.47
C TYR A 105 7.99 -21.69 13.34
N GLU A 106 9.28 -21.67 13.68
CA GLU A 106 10.17 -22.82 13.56
C GLU A 106 10.23 -23.67 14.84
N ILE A 107 9.76 -23.16 15.99
CA ILE A 107 9.79 -23.88 17.28
C ILE A 107 8.54 -24.74 17.51
N GLU A 108 8.67 -25.82 18.30
CA GLU A 108 7.55 -26.76 18.54
C GLU A 108 6.36 -26.14 19.27
N GLU A 109 6.59 -25.09 20.08
CA GLU A 109 5.49 -24.33 20.69
C GLU A 109 4.56 -23.74 19.63
N ALA A 110 5.10 -23.17 18.54
CA ALA A 110 4.28 -22.57 17.48
C ALA A 110 3.56 -23.59 16.62
N LYS A 111 4.14 -24.79 16.45
CA LYS A 111 3.44 -25.91 15.78
C LYS A 111 2.24 -26.40 16.59
N ARG A 112 2.24 -26.16 17.90
CA ARG A 112 1.12 -26.45 18.82
C ARG A 112 0.19 -25.25 19.03
N ASP A 113 0.55 -24.05 18.56
CA ASP A 113 -0.31 -22.88 18.67
C ASP A 113 -1.55 -23.03 17.78
N VAL A 114 -2.64 -22.38 18.18
CA VAL A 114 -3.89 -22.36 17.43
C VAL A 114 -3.73 -21.38 16.28
N TRP A 115 -3.82 -21.87 15.03
CA TRP A 115 -3.77 -21.04 13.84
C TRP A 115 -5.16 -20.57 13.45
N ILE A 116 -5.41 -19.27 13.62
CA ILE A 116 -6.72 -18.68 13.35
C ILE A 116 -6.83 -18.15 11.91
N PRO A 117 -8.00 -18.29 11.24
CA PRO A 117 -8.24 -17.69 9.93
C PRO A 117 -8.21 -16.16 9.99
N ARG A 118 -7.27 -15.53 9.31
CA ARG A 118 -7.12 -14.06 9.21
C ARG A 118 -7.76 -13.52 7.93
N LEU A 119 -7.49 -14.16 6.79
CA LEU A 119 -7.95 -13.76 5.47
C LEU A 119 -8.68 -14.91 4.77
N SER A 120 -9.80 -14.60 4.13
CA SER A 120 -10.56 -15.60 3.36
C SER A 120 -9.81 -16.00 2.08
N LYS A 121 -10.11 -17.18 1.54
CA LYS A 121 -9.53 -17.63 0.25
C LYS A 121 -9.76 -16.58 -0.85
N TRP A 122 -10.94 -15.97 -0.89
CA TRP A 122 -11.28 -14.93 -1.87
C TRP A 122 -10.43 -13.67 -1.71
N GLN A 123 -10.22 -13.18 -0.48
CA GLN A 123 -9.35 -12.03 -0.22
C GLN A 123 -7.92 -12.26 -0.71
N ARG A 124 -7.39 -13.47 -0.50
CA ARG A 124 -6.04 -13.84 -0.95
C ARG A 124 -5.94 -13.90 -2.47
N ILE A 125 -6.93 -14.48 -3.15
CA ILE A 125 -6.98 -14.54 -4.61
C ILE A 125 -7.00 -13.13 -5.19
N GLN A 126 -7.84 -12.25 -4.65
CA GLN A 126 -7.90 -10.86 -5.07
C GLN A 126 -6.57 -10.13 -4.85
N HIS A 127 -5.90 -10.36 -3.72
CA HIS A 127 -4.60 -9.77 -3.45
C HIS A 127 -3.53 -10.25 -4.45
N LEU A 128 -3.47 -11.56 -4.73
CA LEU A 128 -2.54 -12.11 -5.71
C LEU A 128 -2.81 -11.60 -7.12
N TRP A 129 -4.09 -11.50 -7.52
CA TRP A 129 -4.48 -10.88 -8.79
C TRP A 129 -3.95 -9.44 -8.83
N MET A 130 -4.21 -8.65 -7.79
CA MET A 130 -3.76 -7.27 -7.67
C MET A 130 -2.24 -7.14 -7.81
N ILE A 131 -1.47 -7.94 -7.07
CA ILE A 131 0.00 -7.93 -7.12
C ILE A 131 0.48 -8.14 -8.56
N ILE A 132 -0.05 -9.15 -9.24
CA ILE A 132 0.36 -9.52 -10.60
C ILE A 132 0.02 -8.39 -11.56
N THR A 133 -1.23 -7.93 -11.59
CA THR A 133 -1.66 -6.91 -12.55
C THR A 133 -1.03 -5.56 -12.29
N PHE A 134 -0.87 -5.16 -11.02
CA PHE A 134 -0.19 -3.92 -10.65
C PHE A 134 1.27 -3.94 -11.09
N THR A 135 1.99 -5.04 -10.81
CA THR A 135 3.40 -5.19 -11.19
C THR A 135 3.57 -5.11 -12.70
N VAL A 136 2.73 -5.83 -13.46
CA VAL A 136 2.76 -5.77 -14.93
C VAL A 136 2.47 -4.36 -15.43
N CYS A 137 1.45 -3.66 -14.89
CA CYS A 137 1.14 -2.28 -15.27
C CYS A 137 2.31 -1.34 -14.98
N ALA A 138 2.88 -1.40 -13.77
CA ALA A 138 3.99 -0.56 -13.37
C ALA A 138 5.20 -0.76 -14.31
N VAL A 139 5.66 -2.00 -14.47
CA VAL A 139 6.82 -2.31 -15.31
C VAL A 139 6.60 -1.89 -16.76
N THR A 140 5.48 -2.29 -17.36
CA THR A 140 5.20 -1.98 -18.77
C THR A 140 4.97 -0.49 -19.02
N GLY A 141 4.28 0.20 -18.10
CA GLY A 141 3.99 1.62 -18.21
C GLY A 141 5.26 2.47 -18.13
N PHE A 142 6.11 2.21 -17.14
CA PHE A 142 7.38 2.93 -17.00
C PHE A 142 8.37 2.59 -18.11
N ALA A 143 8.46 1.33 -18.55
CA ALA A 143 9.31 0.93 -19.67
C ALA A 143 8.87 1.62 -20.98
N ALA A 144 7.56 1.64 -21.28
CA ALA A 144 7.04 2.33 -22.46
C ALA A 144 7.29 3.84 -22.41
N ASN A 145 7.17 4.46 -21.23
CA ASN A 145 7.45 5.88 -21.02
C ASN A 145 8.94 6.20 -21.17
N ALA A 146 9.83 5.30 -20.74
CA ALA A 146 11.28 5.44 -20.88
C ALA A 146 11.82 5.06 -22.27
N GLY A 147 10.97 4.54 -23.17
CA GLY A 147 11.40 4.07 -24.49
C GLY A 147 12.23 2.79 -24.46
N ILE A 148 12.07 1.96 -23.42
CA ILE A 148 12.82 0.72 -23.24
C ILE A 148 11.98 -0.45 -23.77
N GLY A 149 12.38 -1.04 -24.89
CA GLY A 149 11.72 -2.20 -25.50
C GLY A 149 10.69 -1.82 -26.58
N ASP A 150 9.92 -2.82 -27.06
CA ASP A 150 8.87 -2.59 -28.04
C ASP A 150 7.68 -1.86 -27.42
N LYS A 151 7.56 -0.57 -27.74
CA LYS A 151 6.52 0.32 -27.21
C LYS A 151 5.11 -0.20 -27.47
N VAL A 152 4.85 -0.82 -28.62
CA VAL A 152 3.51 -1.33 -28.94
C VAL A 152 3.18 -2.52 -28.05
N ALA A 153 4.08 -3.50 -27.96
CA ALA A 153 3.89 -4.67 -27.11
C ALA A 153 3.72 -4.30 -25.62
N LEU A 154 4.51 -3.34 -25.14
CA LEU A 154 4.44 -2.84 -23.76
C LEU A 154 3.10 -2.16 -23.48
N ILE A 155 2.65 -1.25 -24.35
CA ILE A 155 1.35 -0.57 -24.18
C ILE A 155 0.20 -1.57 -24.23
N VAL A 156 0.23 -2.53 -25.17
CA VAL A 156 -0.81 -3.56 -25.27
C VAL A 156 -0.88 -4.39 -24.00
N THR A 157 0.27 -4.82 -23.47
CA THR A 157 0.35 -5.60 -22.23
C THR A 157 -0.10 -4.77 -21.02
N HIS A 158 0.29 -3.49 -20.96
CA HIS A 158 -0.13 -2.54 -19.95
C HIS A 158 -1.66 -2.41 -19.92
N VAL A 159 -2.29 -2.21 -21.07
CA VAL A 159 -3.74 -2.05 -21.21
C VAL A 159 -4.49 -3.31 -20.77
N TYR A 160 -4.08 -4.50 -21.23
CA TYR A 160 -4.74 -5.75 -20.82
C TYR A 160 -4.63 -5.99 -19.31
N SER A 161 -3.47 -5.70 -18.73
CA SER A 161 -3.27 -5.79 -17.28
C SER A 161 -4.12 -4.77 -16.52
N GLY A 162 -4.22 -3.54 -17.02
CA GLY A 162 -5.08 -2.49 -16.46
C GLY A 162 -6.55 -2.85 -16.51
N ILE A 163 -7.03 -3.44 -17.62
CA ILE A 163 -8.40 -3.95 -17.74
C ILE A 163 -8.64 -5.08 -16.73
N ALA A 164 -7.72 -6.03 -16.60
CA ALA A 164 -7.84 -7.11 -15.63
C ALA A 164 -7.90 -6.58 -14.18
N MET A 165 -7.12 -5.56 -13.85
CA MET A 165 -7.17 -4.88 -12.55
C MET A 165 -8.49 -4.12 -12.36
N GLY A 166 -9.02 -3.47 -13.41
CA GLY A 166 -10.33 -2.82 -13.38
C GLY A 166 -11.48 -3.81 -13.12
N ILE A 167 -11.45 -4.98 -13.78
CA ILE A 167 -12.41 -6.07 -13.53
C ILE A 167 -12.32 -6.53 -12.07
N LEU A 168 -11.11 -6.74 -11.55
CA LEU A 168 -10.90 -7.10 -10.14
C LEU A 168 -11.55 -6.06 -9.19
N ALA A 169 -11.33 -4.76 -9.44
CA ALA A 169 -11.92 -3.70 -8.63
C ALA A 169 -13.47 -3.73 -8.66
N ILE A 170 -14.06 -3.92 -9.84
CA ILE A 170 -15.52 -4.04 -10.00
C ILE A 170 -16.05 -5.26 -9.24
N LEU A 171 -15.41 -6.42 -9.38
CA LEU A 171 -15.80 -7.65 -8.68
C LEU A 171 -15.68 -7.48 -7.16
N HIS A 172 -14.60 -6.84 -6.69
CA HIS A 172 -14.39 -6.55 -5.27
C HIS A 172 -15.55 -5.73 -4.69
N PHE A 173 -15.82 -4.56 -5.26
CA PHE A 173 -16.84 -3.67 -4.75
C PHE A 173 -18.24 -4.24 -4.93
N THR A 174 -18.52 -4.92 -6.03
CA THR A 174 -19.83 -5.58 -6.23
C THR A 174 -20.07 -6.64 -5.17
N TYR A 175 -19.08 -7.50 -4.90
CA TYR A 175 -19.19 -8.54 -3.89
C TYR A 175 -19.44 -7.94 -2.49
N TYR A 176 -18.57 -7.04 -2.04
CA TYR A 176 -18.68 -6.49 -0.68
C TYR A 176 -19.88 -5.56 -0.49
N THR A 177 -20.28 -4.81 -1.53
CA THR A 177 -21.51 -4.02 -1.50
C THR A 177 -22.73 -4.93 -1.38
N THR A 178 -22.78 -6.02 -2.16
CA THR A 178 -23.88 -6.99 -2.06
C THR A 178 -23.97 -7.60 -0.66
N GLN A 179 -22.83 -8.00 -0.07
CA GLN A 179 -22.80 -8.51 1.30
C GLN A 179 -23.28 -7.46 2.31
N ALA A 180 -22.85 -6.20 2.16
CA ALA A 180 -23.29 -5.10 3.02
C ALA A 180 -24.79 -4.83 2.91
N LEU A 181 -25.36 -4.88 1.70
CA LEU A 181 -26.81 -4.71 1.51
C LEU A 181 -27.61 -5.86 2.13
N ILE A 182 -27.13 -7.11 2.02
CA ILE A 182 -27.76 -8.28 2.67
C ILE A 182 -27.76 -8.13 4.19
N LEU A 183 -26.62 -7.77 4.78
CA LEU A 183 -26.49 -7.58 6.24
C LEU A 183 -27.36 -6.43 6.74
N LYS A 184 -27.41 -5.32 5.99
CA LYS A 184 -28.29 -4.19 6.30
C LYS A 184 -29.77 -4.60 6.23
N ALA A 185 -30.16 -5.41 5.24
CA ALA A 185 -31.52 -5.92 5.11
C ALA A 185 -31.91 -6.86 6.27
N ARG A 186 -30.93 -7.50 6.92
CA ARG A 186 -31.11 -8.30 8.15
C ARG A 186 -31.12 -7.47 9.44
N GLY A 187 -30.95 -6.15 9.34
CA GLY A 187 -30.87 -5.26 10.51
C GLY A 187 -29.53 -5.30 11.26
N GLU A 188 -28.48 -5.89 10.66
CA GLU A 188 -27.17 -6.00 11.30
C GLU A 188 -26.37 -4.69 11.20
N ASN A 189 -25.53 -4.43 12.21
CA ASN A 189 -24.64 -3.26 12.21
C ASN A 189 -23.47 -3.45 11.24
N LEU A 190 -23.46 -2.68 10.15
CA LEU A 190 -22.42 -2.78 9.13
C LEU A 190 -21.01 -2.43 9.62
N LYS A 191 -20.87 -1.54 10.61
CA LYS A 191 -19.54 -1.14 11.11
C LYS A 191 -18.87 -2.28 11.88
N GLU A 192 -19.67 -3.09 12.57
CA GLU A 192 -19.20 -4.28 13.27
C GLU A 192 -18.82 -5.39 12.27
N ARG A 193 -19.63 -5.58 11.22
CA ARG A 193 -19.40 -6.61 10.20
C ARG A 193 -18.33 -6.25 9.16
N PHE A 194 -18.12 -4.97 8.90
CA PHE A 194 -17.10 -4.45 7.99
C PHE A 194 -16.18 -3.46 8.71
N PRO A 195 -15.14 -3.95 9.38
CA PRO A 195 -14.13 -3.10 10.03
C PRO A 195 -13.47 -2.08 9.08
N ILE A 196 -13.56 -2.32 7.78
CA ILE A 196 -13.05 -1.43 6.74
C ILE A 196 -13.77 -0.07 6.66
N LEU A 197 -15.01 -0.03 7.16
CA LEU A 197 -15.82 1.19 7.27
C LEU A 197 -15.42 2.05 8.48
N GLU A 198 -14.51 1.59 9.34
CA GLU A 198 -13.96 2.43 10.42
C GLU A 198 -12.96 3.49 9.90
N PHE A 199 -12.65 3.46 8.60
CA PHE A 199 -11.85 4.49 7.92
C PHE A 199 -12.52 5.86 8.05
N TYR A 200 -11.73 6.89 8.41
CA TYR A 200 -12.18 8.24 8.79
C TYR A 200 -13.02 8.38 10.06
N SER A 201 -13.13 7.35 10.90
CA SER A 201 -13.71 7.55 12.25
C SER A 201 -12.86 8.51 13.09
N VAL A 202 -13.46 9.16 14.09
CA VAL A 202 -12.71 9.96 15.08
C VAL A 202 -11.63 9.12 15.76
N LYS A 203 -11.91 7.82 15.98
CA LYS A 203 -10.95 6.85 16.52
C LYS A 203 -9.78 6.63 15.57
N PHE A 204 -10.04 6.46 14.26
CA PHE A 204 -9.01 6.36 13.23
C PHE A 204 -8.08 7.57 13.26
N LEU A 205 -8.63 8.80 13.20
CA LEU A 205 -7.86 10.04 13.21
C LEU A 205 -7.00 10.18 14.47
N LYS A 206 -7.58 9.90 15.65
CA LYS A 206 -6.85 9.92 16.93
C LYS A 206 -5.70 8.92 16.93
N ASN A 207 -5.90 7.72 16.42
CA ASN A 207 -4.86 6.69 16.36
C ASN A 207 -3.76 7.06 15.36
N VAL A 208 -4.09 7.57 14.18
CA VAL A 208 -3.08 8.05 13.20
C VAL A 208 -2.20 9.11 13.85
N VAL A 209 -2.78 10.11 14.51
CA VAL A 209 -2.02 11.15 15.24
C VAL A 209 -1.19 10.54 16.38
N SER A 210 -1.76 9.60 17.15
CA SER A 210 -1.05 8.91 18.23
C SER A 210 0.21 8.20 17.73
N VAL A 211 0.11 7.44 16.64
CA VAL A 211 1.26 6.71 16.09
C VAL A 211 2.29 7.68 15.50
N LEU A 212 1.86 8.73 14.81
CA LEU A 212 2.75 9.80 14.31
C LEU A 212 3.49 10.51 15.46
N MET A 213 2.86 10.63 16.64
CA MET A 213 3.48 11.15 17.87
C MET A 213 4.30 10.09 18.64
N GLY A 214 4.47 8.88 18.10
CA GLY A 214 5.22 7.80 18.74
C GLY A 214 4.52 7.12 19.92
N LYS A 215 3.22 7.40 20.14
CA LYS A 215 2.43 6.79 21.22
C LYS A 215 1.86 5.44 20.76
N LYS A 216 1.51 4.59 21.74
CA LYS A 216 0.84 3.31 21.45
C LYS A 216 -0.62 3.60 21.04
N PRO A 217 -1.06 3.19 19.83
CA PRO A 217 -2.44 3.36 19.42
C PRO A 217 -3.34 2.46 20.27
N GLU A 218 -4.60 2.86 20.44
CA GLU A 218 -5.59 1.96 21.02
C GLU A 218 -5.74 0.72 20.12
N PRO A 219 -5.87 -0.50 20.70
CA PRO A 219 -6.15 -1.71 19.94
C PRO A 219 -7.27 -1.49 18.91
N TYR A 220 -6.91 -1.60 17.65
CA TYR A 220 -7.84 -1.58 16.55
C TYR A 220 -8.46 -2.96 16.36
N GLY A 221 -9.60 -3.04 15.65
CA GLY A 221 -10.30 -4.29 15.41
C GLY A 221 -9.50 -5.24 14.53
N LYS A 222 -10.14 -5.84 13.53
CA LYS A 222 -9.47 -6.79 12.63
C LYS A 222 -8.29 -6.20 11.85
N TYR A 223 -8.26 -4.91 11.56
CA TYR A 223 -7.21 -4.27 10.76
C TYR A 223 -6.65 -3.06 11.50
N ASP A 224 -5.34 -2.85 11.48
CA ASP A 224 -4.75 -1.66 12.09
C ASP A 224 -5.05 -0.40 11.24
N PRO A 225 -4.97 0.82 11.81
CA PRO A 225 -5.20 2.05 11.07
C PRO A 225 -4.34 2.16 9.81
N GLU A 226 -3.08 1.71 9.87
CA GLU A 226 -2.19 1.68 8.71
C GLU A 226 -2.74 0.76 7.61
N GLN A 227 -3.21 -0.43 7.98
CA GLN A 227 -3.77 -1.40 7.03
C GLN A 227 -5.05 -0.87 6.37
N LEU A 228 -5.87 -0.12 7.12
CA LEU A 228 -7.03 0.56 6.57
C LEU A 228 -6.65 1.71 5.63
N PHE A 229 -5.64 2.49 6.00
CA PHE A 229 -5.12 3.55 5.14
C PHE A 229 -4.58 2.99 3.82
N GLU A 230 -3.78 1.92 3.87
CA GLU A 230 -3.26 1.24 2.68
C GLU A 230 -4.39 0.66 1.81
N TYR A 231 -5.39 0.02 2.43
CA TYR A 231 -6.56 -0.48 1.70
C TYR A 231 -7.27 0.64 0.94
N TRP A 232 -7.63 1.74 1.59
CA TRP A 232 -8.34 2.82 0.89
C TRP A 232 -7.44 3.59 -0.08
N GLY A 233 -6.15 3.70 0.24
CA GLY A 233 -5.14 4.30 -0.63
C GLY A 233 -5.04 3.59 -1.98
N ILE A 234 -4.98 2.26 -2.00
CA ILE A 234 -4.88 1.53 -3.28
C ILE A 234 -6.14 1.67 -4.13
N TYR A 235 -7.34 1.68 -3.53
CA TYR A 235 -8.60 1.87 -4.29
C TYR A 235 -8.79 3.30 -4.77
N TRP A 236 -8.33 4.29 -3.99
CA TRP A 236 -8.24 5.68 -4.48
C TRP A 236 -7.30 5.77 -5.67
N GLY A 237 -6.10 5.19 -5.57
CA GLY A 237 -5.13 5.16 -6.66
C GLY A 237 -5.68 4.46 -7.90
N MET A 238 -6.38 3.34 -7.75
CA MET A 238 -7.05 2.68 -8.88
C MET A 238 -8.13 3.53 -9.54
N LEU A 239 -8.83 4.38 -8.79
CA LEU A 239 -9.80 5.33 -9.35
C LEU A 239 -9.08 6.42 -10.16
N VAL A 240 -8.09 7.08 -9.56
CA VAL A 240 -7.37 8.22 -10.15
C VAL A 240 -6.41 7.79 -11.27
N LEU A 241 -5.93 6.55 -11.26
CA LEU A 241 -5.13 5.97 -12.33
C LEU A 241 -6.01 5.30 -13.39
N GLY A 242 -6.94 4.44 -12.95
CA GLY A 242 -7.72 3.57 -13.82
C GLY A 242 -8.75 4.31 -14.67
N ILE A 243 -9.49 5.28 -14.10
CA ILE A 243 -10.48 6.06 -14.88
C ILE A 243 -9.78 6.88 -15.97
N PRO A 244 -8.74 7.69 -15.68
CA PRO A 244 -7.98 8.37 -16.72
C PRO A 244 -7.38 7.42 -17.73
N GLY A 245 -6.81 6.28 -17.31
CA GLY A 245 -6.23 5.28 -18.20
C GLY A 245 -7.25 4.71 -19.20
N PHE A 246 -8.46 4.39 -18.72
CA PHE A 246 -9.54 3.90 -19.58
C PHE A 246 -10.03 4.98 -20.57
N ILE A 247 -10.11 6.24 -20.15
CA ILE A 247 -10.49 7.35 -21.04
C ILE A 247 -9.36 7.60 -22.08
N ILE A 248 -8.10 7.57 -21.67
CA ILE A 248 -6.96 7.69 -22.60
C ILE A 248 -6.96 6.58 -23.64
N LEU A 249 -7.33 5.35 -23.27
CA LEU A 249 -7.45 4.23 -24.21
C LEU A 249 -8.47 4.52 -25.32
N LEU A 250 -9.59 5.16 -24.99
CA LEU A 250 -10.69 5.43 -25.93
C LEU A 250 -10.48 6.70 -26.78
N TRP A 251 -9.88 7.74 -26.20
CA TRP A 251 -9.79 9.08 -26.84
C TRP A 251 -8.36 9.59 -27.03
N GLY A 252 -7.35 8.78 -26.69
CA GLY A 252 -5.94 9.12 -26.81
C GLY A 252 -5.41 10.00 -25.67
N PRO A 253 -4.07 10.18 -25.59
CA PRO A 253 -3.41 10.86 -24.48
C PRO A 253 -3.66 12.38 -24.42
N HIS A 254 -4.15 12.99 -25.51
CA HIS A 254 -4.42 14.42 -25.58
C HIS A 254 -5.83 14.80 -25.12
N VAL A 255 -6.66 13.83 -24.72
CA VAL A 255 -8.00 14.07 -24.19
C VAL A 255 -7.94 15.08 -23.02
N LEU A 256 -8.88 16.04 -23.02
CA LEU A 256 -8.90 17.18 -22.08
C LEU A 256 -7.56 17.94 -22.02
N GLY A 257 -6.90 18.13 -23.16
CA GLY A 257 -5.60 18.81 -23.26
C GLY A 257 -4.45 18.09 -22.54
N GLY A 258 -4.59 16.78 -22.30
CA GLY A 258 -3.60 15.97 -21.60
C GLY A 258 -3.66 16.04 -20.08
N ILE A 259 -4.74 16.59 -19.51
CA ILE A 259 -4.98 16.55 -18.05
C ILE A 259 -5.02 15.09 -17.57
N LEU A 260 -5.77 14.23 -18.26
CA LEU A 260 -5.92 12.84 -17.85
C LEU A 260 -4.60 12.05 -17.96
N TRP A 261 -3.81 12.32 -19.00
CA TRP A 261 -2.46 11.75 -19.11
C TRP A 261 -1.59 12.16 -17.93
N THR A 262 -1.63 13.45 -17.55
CA THR A 262 -0.89 13.98 -16.41
C THR A 262 -1.31 13.27 -15.12
N MET A 263 -2.62 13.15 -14.87
CA MET A 263 -3.14 12.42 -13.70
C MET A 263 -2.70 10.95 -13.70
N HIS A 264 -2.84 10.25 -14.82
CA HIS A 264 -2.50 8.84 -14.94
C HIS A 264 -1.02 8.57 -14.62
N VAL A 265 -0.11 9.33 -15.24
CA VAL A 265 1.34 9.17 -15.03
C VAL A 265 1.73 9.59 -13.61
N LYS A 266 1.22 10.71 -13.10
CA LYS A 266 1.59 11.20 -11.77
C LYS A 266 1.06 10.30 -10.65
N GLU A 267 -0.16 9.79 -10.77
CA GLU A 267 -0.69 8.80 -9.84
C GLU A 267 0.09 7.48 -9.92
N ALA A 268 0.54 7.05 -11.11
CA ALA A 268 1.38 5.85 -11.23
C ALA A 268 2.72 5.99 -10.47
N VAL A 269 3.35 7.17 -10.54
CA VAL A 269 4.57 7.47 -9.77
C VAL A 269 4.27 7.47 -8.27
N LEU A 270 3.18 8.09 -7.84
CA LEU A 270 2.76 8.10 -6.44
C LEU A 270 2.50 6.68 -5.91
N ALA A 271 1.76 5.87 -6.67
CA ALA A 271 1.41 4.50 -6.31
C ALA A 271 2.65 3.61 -6.21
N VAL A 272 3.55 3.63 -7.20
CA VAL A 272 4.80 2.84 -7.14
C VAL A 272 5.69 3.31 -5.99
N THR A 273 5.80 4.63 -5.78
CA THR A 273 6.55 5.18 -4.64
C THR A 273 5.99 4.66 -3.32
N PHE A 274 4.67 4.75 -3.13
CA PHE A 274 4.02 4.29 -1.90
C PHE A 274 4.16 2.79 -1.68
N ILE A 275 3.98 1.99 -2.73
CA ILE A 275 4.12 0.53 -2.64
C ILE A 275 5.55 0.14 -2.27
N LEU A 276 6.57 0.69 -2.93
CA LEU A 276 7.96 0.37 -2.59
C LEU A 276 8.35 0.88 -1.20
N MET A 277 8.03 2.14 -0.92
CA MET A 277 8.45 2.83 0.30
C MET A 277 7.74 2.29 1.53
N VAL A 278 6.41 2.17 1.49
CA VAL A 278 5.60 1.84 2.66
C VAL A 278 5.19 0.38 2.62
N HIS A 279 4.44 -0.04 1.59
CA HIS A 279 3.87 -1.39 1.59
C HIS A 279 4.95 -2.48 1.65
N ILE A 280 5.96 -2.43 0.78
CA ILE A 280 7.04 -3.41 0.79
C ILE A 280 7.97 -3.20 1.99
N ALA A 281 8.49 -1.99 2.19
CA ALA A 281 9.53 -1.78 3.21
C ALA A 281 9.01 -1.90 4.65
N TYR A 282 7.80 -1.44 4.95
CA TYR A 282 7.19 -1.51 6.28
C TYR A 282 6.37 -2.80 6.48
N THR A 283 5.47 -3.18 5.56
CA THR A 283 4.59 -4.32 5.80
C THR A 283 5.31 -5.66 5.67
N HIS A 284 6.30 -5.76 4.79
CA HIS A 284 7.01 -7.01 4.52
C HIS A 284 8.44 -7.05 5.05
N PHE A 285 9.18 -5.95 4.92
CA PHE A 285 10.60 -5.93 5.31
C PHE A 285 10.87 -5.45 6.73
N ARG A 286 9.85 -5.21 7.56
CA ARG A 286 10.05 -4.87 8.97
C ARG A 286 10.80 -5.98 9.72
N PRO A 287 11.68 -5.63 10.68
CA PRO A 287 12.55 -6.59 11.35
C PRO A 287 11.82 -7.79 11.95
N SER A 288 10.63 -7.62 12.53
CA SER A 288 9.92 -8.69 13.26
C SER A 288 9.48 -9.89 12.43
N ILE A 289 9.26 -9.70 11.12
CA ILE A 289 8.62 -10.68 10.22
C ILE A 289 9.42 -10.92 8.93
N PHE A 290 10.54 -10.23 8.74
CA PHE A 290 11.41 -10.37 7.58
C PHE A 290 11.73 -11.85 7.27
N PRO A 291 11.75 -12.28 5.98
CA PRO A 291 11.71 -11.48 4.74
C PRO A 291 10.31 -11.11 4.24
N LEU A 292 9.26 -11.78 4.73
CA LEU A 292 7.92 -11.62 4.20
C LEU A 292 6.88 -12.18 5.18
N ASP A 293 5.81 -11.43 5.42
CA ASP A 293 4.62 -11.95 6.08
C ASP A 293 3.82 -12.87 5.13
N LEU A 294 3.82 -14.17 5.36
CA LEU A 294 3.09 -15.14 4.53
C LEU A 294 1.58 -15.18 4.80
N THR A 295 1.05 -14.35 5.71
CA THR A 295 -0.38 -14.33 6.03
C THR A 295 -1.24 -14.02 4.81
N PHE A 296 -0.78 -13.21 3.85
CA PHE A 296 -1.52 -12.95 2.61
C PHE A 296 -1.64 -14.18 1.68
N LEU A 297 -0.74 -15.16 1.83
CA LEU A 297 -0.76 -16.43 1.08
C LEU A 297 -1.53 -17.52 1.82
N THR A 298 -1.20 -17.72 3.10
CA THR A 298 -1.77 -18.80 3.91
C THR A 298 -3.18 -18.45 4.40
N GLY A 299 -3.45 -17.16 4.60
CA GLY A 299 -4.68 -16.65 5.20
C GLY A 299 -4.81 -16.95 6.69
N ARG A 300 -3.75 -17.43 7.35
CA ARG A 300 -3.76 -17.84 8.75
C ARG A 300 -2.64 -17.17 9.53
N MET A 301 -2.91 -16.93 10.81
CA MET A 301 -1.99 -16.32 11.75
C MET A 301 -2.05 -17.12 13.07
N PRO A 302 -0.93 -17.36 13.77
CA PRO A 302 -0.96 -18.01 15.07
C PRO A 302 -1.61 -17.10 16.11
N ARG A 303 -2.37 -17.70 17.04
CA ARG A 303 -3.12 -16.98 18.07
C ARG A 303 -2.21 -16.09 18.91
N LYS A 304 -0.99 -16.52 19.22
CA LYS A 304 0.01 -15.71 19.93
C LYS A 304 0.30 -14.39 19.22
N ARG A 305 0.45 -14.43 17.89
CA ARG A 305 0.66 -13.23 17.06
C ARG A 305 -0.57 -12.35 16.99
N ALA A 306 -1.74 -12.96 16.84
CA ALA A 306 -2.99 -12.21 16.84
C ALA A 306 -3.26 -11.50 18.17
N LEU A 307 -2.89 -12.10 19.31
CA LEU A 307 -3.00 -11.47 20.62
C LEU A 307 -2.09 -10.24 20.75
N GLU A 308 -0.91 -10.29 20.15
CA GLU A 308 0.05 -9.19 20.21
C GLU A 308 -0.27 -8.06 19.24
N GLU A 309 -0.53 -8.39 17.98
CA GLU A 309 -0.75 -7.42 16.90
C GLU A 309 -2.21 -6.93 16.85
N HIS A 310 -3.20 -7.78 17.15
CA HIS A 310 -4.62 -7.46 17.02
C HIS A 310 -5.47 -7.94 18.22
N PRO A 311 -5.16 -7.51 19.47
CA PRO A 311 -5.81 -8.05 20.68
C PRO A 311 -7.32 -7.83 20.75
N ARG A 312 -7.84 -6.73 20.15
CA ARG A 312 -9.29 -6.49 20.10
C ARG A 312 -9.99 -7.48 19.16
N TRP A 313 -9.45 -7.69 17.96
CA TRP A 313 -9.98 -8.70 17.02
C TRP A 313 -10.02 -10.09 17.65
N LEU A 314 -8.97 -10.46 18.40
CA LEU A 314 -8.95 -11.75 19.08
C LEU A 314 -10.06 -11.91 20.14
N ARG A 315 -10.43 -10.82 20.84
CA ARG A 315 -11.57 -10.83 21.77
C ARG A 315 -12.90 -11.01 21.04
N GLU A 316 -13.09 -10.23 19.97
CA GLU A 316 -14.31 -10.27 19.15
C GLU A 316 -14.59 -11.70 18.63
N ILE A 317 -13.58 -12.38 18.07
CA ILE A 317 -13.76 -13.75 17.56
C ILE A 317 -13.91 -14.80 18.68
N SER A 318 -13.49 -14.51 19.91
CA SER A 318 -13.65 -15.42 21.05
C SER A 318 -15.01 -15.30 21.73
N GLU A 319 -15.64 -14.13 21.64
CA GLU A 319 -16.99 -13.87 22.15
C GLU A 319 -18.07 -14.40 21.18
N GLU A 320 -17.74 -14.53 19.89
CA GLU A 320 -18.60 -15.11 18.85
C GLU A 320 -18.56 -16.66 18.76
N ALA A 321 -17.63 -17.32 19.47
CA ALA A 321 -17.37 -18.77 19.39
C ALA A 321 -18.00 -19.54 20.58
#